data_AF-A0A850DS17-F1
#
_entry.id   AF-A0A850DS17-F1
#
_cell.length_a   1.000
_cell.length_b   1.000
_cell.length_c   1.000
_cell.angle_alpha   90.00
_cell.angle_beta   90.00
_cell.angle_gamma   90.00
#
_symmetry.space_group_name_H-M   'P 1'
#
loop_
_entity.id
_entity.type
_entity.pdbx_description
1 polymer ?
#
loop_
_entity_poly.entity_id
_entity_poly.type
_entity_poly.pdbx_seq_one_letter_code
_entity_poly.pdbx_strand_id
1 'polypeptide(L)'
;MHDQTPPLRFRTPPGWPTPSPEWVELFQGAEPTAGWSPAADVPPAPARWTFWVPTRALRRRVPRSALVLLSVGAAVTVASFVVAVVLWALGLPAVFALPTLVAGAALWVVGVVRYGDRISEAVAEVRAWSAARRAGELPPRVAQAHPDVAPDEALAAWDADAWTVPSARPFHEGTPSRAIPRAQHVLAGVTAGVAALVLLGGAVVAAVPAVDSVGQELSAASSTDGSGPSADDPSGGDDAPQPGWASDDGSIKTYWLAADDEWEATCDMTPGTTTCDPWEIMSDHSCTAIVTVGFFASADDDQPSRIEERTVTLTKGVPLVLVENYDEEASDIGDVTCATGDETDGDRVTATQHEDTTVADADVPAGCDEEDCVAFAVTPSADCAAAAVQFTVDAAVGSLTKPHDVAVVTPLHAGKATDVFVGGTEHASDVHAGAVTCRTASDQPGYAANS
;
A
#
# COMPACT_ATOMS: atom_id res chain seq x y z
N MET A 1 24.06 -20.00 3.84
CA MET A 1 24.21 -19.15 2.65
C MET A 1 24.63 -17.76 3.10
N HIS A 2 25.48 -17.06 2.34
CA HIS A 2 25.62 -15.61 2.53
C HIS A 2 24.46 -14.92 1.83
N ASP A 3 23.83 -14.00 2.56
CA ASP A 3 22.75 -13.14 2.12
C ASP A 3 23.31 -12.23 1.00
N GLN A 4 23.06 -12.57 -0.28
CA GLN A 4 23.55 -11.81 -1.43
C GLN A 4 22.69 -10.58 -1.75
N THR A 5 21.58 -10.40 -1.03
CA THR A 5 20.63 -9.30 -1.21
C THR A 5 21.33 -7.95 -0.99
N PRO A 6 21.31 -7.05 -2.00
CA PRO A 6 21.95 -5.74 -1.87
C PRO A 6 21.29 -4.90 -0.75
N PRO A 7 22.03 -3.99 -0.10
CA PRO A 7 21.48 -3.17 0.98
C PRO A 7 20.36 -2.22 0.53
N LEU A 8 20.39 -1.77 -0.72
CA LEU A 8 19.37 -0.90 -1.32
C LEU A 8 18.78 -1.59 -2.56
N ARG A 9 17.45 -1.70 -2.59
CA ARG A 9 16.71 -2.14 -3.78
C ARG A 9 16.59 -0.96 -4.74
N PHE A 10 16.98 -1.16 -5.99
CA PHE A 10 16.72 -0.18 -7.05
C PHE A 10 15.23 -0.22 -7.43
N ARG A 11 14.60 0.93 -7.59
CA ARG A 11 13.28 1.07 -8.21
C ARG A 11 13.46 1.67 -9.60
N THR A 12 13.31 0.83 -10.62
CA THR A 12 13.26 1.25 -12.03
C THR A 12 12.06 2.17 -12.24
N PRO A 13 12.23 3.41 -12.73
CA PRO A 13 11.09 4.23 -13.14
C PRO A 13 10.32 3.57 -14.29
N PRO A 14 8.98 3.66 -14.33
CA PRO A 14 8.19 3.21 -15.46
C PRO A 14 8.66 3.77 -16.82
N GLY A 15 8.53 2.94 -17.85
CA GLY A 15 9.07 3.21 -19.18
C GLY A 15 10.60 3.15 -19.29
N TRP A 16 11.35 2.89 -18.21
CA TRP A 16 12.79 2.60 -18.29
C TRP A 16 13.02 1.10 -18.44
N PRO A 17 14.06 0.68 -19.19
CA PRO A 17 14.53 -0.69 -19.14
C PRO A 17 15.14 -1.00 -17.76
N THR A 18 15.03 -2.26 -17.33
CA THR A 18 15.63 -2.72 -16.07
C THR A 18 17.16 -2.73 -16.19
N PRO A 19 17.90 -2.06 -15.29
CA PRO A 19 19.36 -2.06 -15.33
C PRO A 19 19.95 -3.40 -14.93
N SER A 20 21.13 -3.71 -15.46
CA SER A 20 21.84 -4.95 -15.17
C SER A 20 22.19 -5.09 -13.67
N PRO A 21 22.26 -6.32 -13.13
CA PRO A 21 22.62 -6.54 -11.73
C PRO A 21 23.99 -5.94 -11.35
N GLU A 22 24.95 -5.93 -12.29
CA GLU A 22 26.27 -5.31 -12.07
C GLU A 22 26.18 -3.79 -11.92
N TRP A 23 25.31 -3.14 -12.69
CA TRP A 23 25.04 -1.71 -12.55
C TRP A 23 24.39 -1.42 -11.19
N VAL A 24 23.37 -2.19 -10.82
CA VAL A 24 22.69 -2.05 -9.52
C VAL A 24 23.65 -2.31 -8.34
N GLU A 25 24.63 -3.20 -8.48
CA GLU A 25 25.68 -3.45 -7.47
C GLU A 25 26.65 -2.25 -7.32
N LEU A 26 27.14 -1.70 -8.44
CA LEU A 26 28.13 -0.63 -8.43
C LEU A 26 27.53 0.75 -8.07
N PHE A 27 26.27 0.98 -8.42
CA PHE A 27 25.60 2.28 -8.25
C PHE A 27 24.71 2.35 -7.00
N GLN A 28 24.78 1.38 -6.08
CA GLN A 28 24.02 1.35 -4.81
C GLN A 28 23.86 2.72 -4.14
N GLY A 29 22.63 3.26 -4.15
CA GLY A 29 22.28 4.54 -3.52
C GLY A 29 22.63 5.80 -4.32
N ALA A 30 23.32 5.70 -5.45
CA ALA A 30 23.60 6.82 -6.35
C ALA A 30 22.34 7.15 -7.16
N GLU A 31 21.82 8.37 -7.03
CA GLU A 31 20.61 8.81 -7.73
C GLU A 31 21.00 9.62 -8.97
N PRO A 32 20.30 9.46 -10.11
CA PRO A 32 20.56 10.29 -11.28
C PRO A 32 20.12 11.75 -11.04
N THR A 33 20.69 12.67 -11.81
CA THR A 33 20.31 14.09 -11.80
C THR A 33 18.86 14.28 -12.25
N ALA A 34 18.16 15.25 -11.68
CA ALA A 34 16.76 15.54 -12.04
C ALA A 34 16.58 15.75 -13.55
N GLY A 35 15.64 15.03 -14.15
CA GLY A 35 15.38 15.06 -15.60
C GLY A 35 16.32 14.19 -16.46
N TRP A 36 17.24 13.43 -15.86
CA TRP A 36 18.02 12.41 -16.56
C TRP A 36 17.13 11.21 -16.95
N SER A 37 17.52 10.53 -18.03
CA SER A 37 16.97 9.27 -18.52
C SER A 37 18.12 8.45 -19.11
N PRO A 38 18.04 7.10 -19.12
CA PRO A 38 19.13 6.25 -19.62
C PRO A 38 19.34 6.35 -21.13
N ALA A 39 18.31 6.68 -21.93
CA ALA A 39 18.43 6.88 -23.37
C ALA A 39 17.60 8.10 -23.86
N ALA A 40 17.67 8.40 -25.16
CA ALA A 40 17.04 9.60 -25.73
C ALA A 40 15.53 9.46 -25.99
N ASP A 41 15.09 8.24 -26.20
CA ASP A 41 13.73 7.73 -26.39
C ASP A 41 13.04 7.34 -25.07
N VAL A 42 13.82 7.01 -24.03
CA VAL A 42 13.31 6.72 -22.69
C VAL A 42 12.87 8.02 -21.97
N PRO A 43 11.67 8.07 -21.37
CA PRO A 43 11.17 9.26 -20.65
C PRO A 43 12.06 9.65 -19.46
N PRO A 44 12.08 10.93 -19.04
CA PRO A 44 12.75 11.34 -17.82
C PRO A 44 12.09 10.69 -16.59
N ALA A 45 12.88 10.42 -15.55
CA ALA A 45 12.31 9.88 -14.31
C ALA A 45 11.27 10.84 -13.69
N PRO A 46 10.24 10.30 -13.01
CA PRO A 46 9.16 11.10 -12.46
C PRO A 46 9.59 12.09 -11.38
N ALA A 47 8.78 13.12 -11.19
CA ALA A 47 9.07 14.15 -10.20
C ALA A 47 9.06 13.55 -8.77
N ARG A 48 10.23 13.56 -8.12
CA ARG A 48 10.45 13.00 -6.76
C ARG A 48 10.48 11.47 -6.68
N TRP A 49 10.69 10.78 -7.81
CA TRP A 49 10.90 9.32 -7.82
C TRP A 49 11.99 8.89 -6.81
N THR A 50 11.76 7.78 -6.12
CA THR A 50 12.68 7.24 -5.11
C THR A 50 13.39 6.01 -5.65
N PHE A 51 14.54 6.23 -6.31
CA PHE A 51 15.34 5.19 -6.96
C PHE A 51 15.85 4.09 -6.03
N TRP A 52 15.98 4.35 -4.73
CA TRP A 52 16.61 3.44 -3.78
C TRP A 52 15.81 3.29 -2.50
N VAL A 53 15.49 2.04 -2.13
CA VAL A 53 14.73 1.70 -0.92
C VAL A 53 15.55 0.79 0.00
N PRO A 54 15.61 1.04 1.33
CA PRO A 54 16.29 0.18 2.29
C PRO A 54 15.74 -1.26 2.36
N THR A 55 16.57 -2.26 2.07
CA THR A 55 16.20 -3.68 2.20
C THR A 55 16.36 -4.18 3.65
N ARG A 56 15.84 -5.38 3.92
CA ARG A 56 16.07 -6.09 5.20
C ARG A 56 17.58 -6.28 5.47
N ALA A 57 18.41 -6.46 4.44
CA ALA A 57 19.86 -6.56 4.57
C ALA A 57 20.51 -5.27 5.12
N LEU A 58 20.01 -4.08 4.75
CA LEU A 58 20.43 -2.82 5.38
C LEU A 58 19.89 -2.70 6.82
N ARG A 59 18.62 -3.02 7.04
CA ARG A 59 18.00 -2.97 8.39
C ARG A 59 18.74 -3.89 9.38
N ARG A 60 19.30 -5.02 8.93
CA ARG A 60 20.17 -5.93 9.72
C ARG A 60 21.54 -5.32 10.08
N ARG A 61 22.04 -4.30 9.37
CA ARG A 61 23.26 -3.56 9.73
C ARG A 61 23.05 -2.59 10.90
N VAL A 62 21.82 -2.14 11.12
CA VAL A 62 21.47 -1.32 12.30
C VAL A 62 21.64 -2.19 13.56
N PRO A 63 22.41 -1.74 14.57
CA PRO A 63 22.66 -2.54 15.75
C PRO A 63 21.35 -2.78 16.53
N ARG A 64 21.15 -4.00 17.03
CA ARG A 64 19.95 -4.38 17.80
C ARG A 64 19.69 -3.47 19.00
N SER A 65 20.70 -2.80 19.55
CA SER A 65 20.56 -1.80 20.61
C SER A 65 19.73 -0.56 20.20
N ALA A 66 19.63 -0.24 18.90
CA ALA A 66 18.71 0.79 18.42
C ALA A 66 17.24 0.36 18.52
N LEU A 67 16.95 -0.93 18.34
CA LEU A 67 15.61 -1.50 18.49
C LEU A 67 15.20 -1.68 19.96
N VAL A 68 16.14 -1.86 20.88
CA VAL A 68 15.83 -2.04 22.32
C VAL A 68 15.04 -0.86 22.89
N LEU A 69 15.39 0.37 22.52
CA LEU A 69 14.68 1.56 23.04
C LEU A 69 13.25 1.64 22.49
N LEU A 70 13.08 1.31 21.21
CA LEU A 70 11.80 1.22 20.51
C LEU A 70 10.89 0.17 21.16
N SER A 71 11.37 -1.08 21.28
CA SER A 71 10.56 -2.20 21.75
C SER A 71 10.26 -2.13 23.24
N VAL A 72 11.21 -1.69 24.08
CA VAL A 72 10.96 -1.45 25.51
C VAL A 72 10.00 -0.28 25.71
N GLY A 73 10.14 0.80 24.93
CA GLY A 73 9.20 1.93 24.96
C GLY A 73 7.77 1.50 24.63
N ALA A 74 7.58 0.80 23.50
CA ALA A 74 6.29 0.27 23.10
C ALA A 74 5.70 -0.69 24.16
N ALA A 75 6.47 -1.68 24.61
CA ALA A 75 6.01 -2.66 25.60
C ALA A 75 5.63 -2.02 26.96
N VAL A 76 6.41 -1.04 27.44
CA VAL A 76 6.09 -0.29 28.67
C VAL A 76 4.84 0.57 28.49
N THR A 77 4.63 1.14 27.29
CA THR A 77 3.42 1.90 26.96
C THR A 77 2.18 1.00 27.02
N VAL A 78 2.17 -0.10 26.26
CA VAL A 78 1.05 -1.06 26.23
C VAL A 78 0.78 -1.65 27.61
N ALA A 79 1.81 -2.09 28.34
CA ALA A 79 1.64 -2.65 29.68
C ALA A 79 1.09 -1.62 30.68
N SER A 80 1.54 -0.36 30.62
CA SER A 80 1.02 0.71 31.48
C SER A 80 -0.43 1.07 31.14
N PHE A 81 -0.80 1.03 29.86
CA PHE A 81 -2.17 1.28 29.41
C PHE A 81 -3.14 0.18 29.89
N VAL A 82 -2.76 -1.10 29.70
CA VAL A 82 -3.55 -2.24 30.21
C VAL A 82 -3.70 -2.18 31.73
N VAL A 83 -2.65 -1.80 32.47
CA VAL A 83 -2.74 -1.60 33.93
C VAL A 83 -3.69 -0.45 34.28
N ALA A 84 -3.70 0.66 33.53
CA ALA A 84 -4.64 1.76 33.76
C ALA A 84 -6.10 1.31 33.55
N VAL A 85 -6.38 0.57 32.47
CA VAL A 85 -7.71 0.02 32.16
C VAL A 85 -8.16 -0.99 33.23
N VAL A 86 -7.30 -1.90 33.66
CA VAL A 86 -7.62 -2.88 34.72
C VAL A 86 -7.86 -2.19 36.07
N LEU A 87 -7.07 -1.19 36.44
CA LEU A 87 -7.31 -0.42 37.67
C LEU A 87 -8.67 0.27 37.62
N TRP A 88 -9.02 0.90 36.51
CA TRP A 88 -10.32 1.55 36.32
C TRP A 88 -11.50 0.56 36.37
N ALA A 89 -11.40 -0.58 35.68
CA ALA A 89 -12.42 -1.63 35.70
C ALA A 89 -12.66 -2.23 37.10
N LEU A 90 -11.65 -2.15 37.99
CA LEU A 90 -11.74 -2.56 39.39
C LEU A 90 -12.13 -1.43 40.35
N GLY A 91 -12.42 -0.22 39.86
CA GLY A 91 -12.72 0.97 40.67
C GLY A 91 -11.53 1.48 41.49
N LEU A 92 -10.30 1.16 41.08
CA LEU A 92 -9.05 1.54 41.74
C LEU A 92 -8.42 2.79 41.09
N PRO A 93 -7.59 3.56 41.80
CA PRO A 93 -7.01 4.79 41.25
C PRO A 93 -5.99 4.53 40.12
N ALA A 94 -6.43 4.62 38.87
CA ALA A 94 -5.58 4.42 37.68
C ALA A 94 -4.47 5.49 37.51
N VAL A 95 -4.54 6.61 38.24
CA VAL A 95 -3.51 7.68 38.26
C VAL A 95 -2.09 7.18 38.53
N PHE A 96 -1.92 6.06 39.24
CA PHE A 96 -0.60 5.46 39.49
C PHE A 96 0.07 4.87 38.24
N ALA A 97 -0.68 4.58 37.17
CA ALA A 97 -0.15 4.08 35.89
C ALA A 97 0.31 5.20 34.93
N LEU A 98 -0.14 6.44 35.12
CA LEU A 98 0.18 7.56 34.23
C LEU A 98 1.69 7.87 34.12
N PRO A 99 2.51 7.86 35.20
CA PRO A 99 3.93 8.17 35.07
C PRO A 99 4.71 7.15 34.25
N THR A 100 4.34 5.86 34.33
CA THR A 100 4.98 4.80 33.53
C THR A 100 4.49 4.82 32.08
N LEU A 101 3.23 5.19 31.85
CA LEU A 101 2.68 5.41 30.51
C LEU A 101 3.40 6.55 29.78
N VAL A 102 3.56 7.70 30.43
CA VAL A 102 4.33 8.86 29.91
C VAL A 102 5.78 8.47 29.61
N ALA A 103 6.42 7.72 30.52
CA ALA A 103 7.80 7.27 30.32
C ALA A 103 7.92 6.29 29.14
N GLY A 104 7.00 5.33 29.00
CA GLY A 104 6.93 4.40 27.87
C GLY A 104 6.77 5.13 26.54
N ALA A 105 5.77 6.01 26.46
CA ALA A 105 5.44 6.78 25.27
C ALA A 105 6.63 7.64 24.78
N ALA A 106 7.31 8.32 25.71
CA ALA A 106 8.51 9.10 25.40
C ALA A 106 9.68 8.23 24.92
N LEU A 107 9.90 7.07 25.54
CA LEU A 107 10.94 6.11 25.10
C LEU A 107 10.64 5.53 23.71
N TRP A 108 9.36 5.28 23.41
CA TRP A 108 8.91 4.76 22.11
C TRP A 108 9.20 5.75 20.98
N VAL A 109 8.76 7.01 21.12
CA VAL A 109 9.02 8.08 20.13
C VAL A 109 10.52 8.33 19.94
N VAL A 110 11.31 8.40 21.02
CA VAL A 110 12.78 8.54 20.93
C VAL A 110 13.42 7.31 20.30
N GLY A 111 12.84 6.12 20.49
CA GLY A 111 13.22 4.88 19.82
C GLY A 111 13.03 4.95 18.30
N VAL A 112 11.87 5.41 17.82
CA VAL A 112 11.58 5.60 16.38
C VAL A 112 12.58 6.58 15.75
N VAL A 113 12.75 7.77 16.34
CA VAL A 113 13.67 8.79 15.80
C VAL A 113 15.09 8.25 15.70
N ARG A 114 15.61 7.63 16.78
CA ARG A 114 16.97 7.06 16.77
C ARG A 114 17.12 5.90 15.80
N TYR A 115 16.09 5.09 15.59
CA TYR A 115 16.12 4.04 14.58
C TYR A 115 16.20 4.63 13.16
N GLY A 116 15.41 5.66 12.87
CA GLY A 116 15.43 6.38 11.59
C GLY A 116 16.76 7.09 11.30
N ASP A 117 17.39 7.67 12.32
CA ASP A 117 18.75 8.23 12.23
C ASP A 117 19.75 7.13 11.83
N ARG A 118 19.71 5.96 12.47
CA ARG A 118 20.62 4.83 12.14
C ARG A 118 20.39 4.25 10.76
N ILE A 119 19.15 4.20 10.29
CA ILE A 119 18.85 3.83 8.90
C ILE A 119 19.46 4.84 7.93
N SER A 120 19.32 6.14 8.22
CA SER A 120 19.87 7.21 7.39
C SER A 120 21.41 7.20 7.35
N GLU A 121 22.06 6.94 8.50
CA GLU A 121 23.51 6.69 8.59
C GLU A 121 23.94 5.50 7.72
N ALA A 122 23.24 4.37 7.82
CA ALA A 122 23.55 3.16 7.05
C ALA A 122 23.38 3.34 5.53
N VAL A 123 22.35 4.07 5.09
CA VAL A 123 22.19 4.44 3.66
C VAL A 123 23.37 5.30 3.19
N ALA A 124 23.79 6.27 4.00
CA ALA A 124 24.92 7.15 3.66
C ALA A 124 26.26 6.38 3.60
N GLU A 125 26.48 5.42 4.51
CA GLU A 125 27.64 4.52 4.48
C GLU A 125 27.67 3.67 3.21
N VAL A 126 26.52 3.07 2.82
CA VAL A 126 26.42 2.28 1.58
C VAL A 126 26.71 3.13 0.34
N ARG A 127 26.17 4.35 0.26
CA ARG A 127 26.44 5.30 -0.84
C ARG A 127 27.92 5.71 -0.89
N ALA A 128 28.55 5.97 0.25
CA ALA A 128 29.97 6.33 0.29
C ALA A 128 30.86 5.14 -0.15
N TRP A 129 30.52 3.93 0.28
CA TRP A 129 31.23 2.71 -0.11
C TRP A 129 31.05 2.38 -1.60
N SER A 130 29.83 2.47 -2.14
CA SER A 130 29.54 2.22 -3.55
C SER A 130 30.22 3.26 -4.46
N ALA A 131 30.20 4.53 -4.09
CA ALA A 131 30.90 5.59 -4.83
C ALA A 131 32.42 5.33 -4.90
N ALA A 132 33.04 4.89 -3.80
CA ALA A 132 34.45 4.51 -3.76
C ALA A 132 34.74 3.24 -4.57
N ARG A 133 33.88 2.21 -4.46
CA ARG A 133 33.96 0.96 -5.25
C ARG A 133 33.87 1.24 -6.74
N ARG A 134 32.85 1.97 -7.18
CA ARG A 134 32.64 2.40 -8.58
C ARG A 134 33.85 3.16 -9.13
N ALA A 135 34.43 4.08 -8.36
CA ALA A 135 35.61 4.83 -8.80
C ALA A 135 36.86 3.95 -9.04
N GLY A 136 37.00 2.82 -8.32
CA GLY A 136 38.11 1.88 -8.49
C GLY A 136 37.83 0.71 -9.44
N GLU A 137 36.61 0.19 -9.46
CA GLU A 137 36.23 -1.03 -10.18
C GLU A 137 35.58 -0.78 -11.54
N LEU A 138 34.92 0.36 -11.76
CA LEU A 138 34.27 0.62 -13.05
C LEU A 138 35.30 0.71 -14.20
N PRO A 139 36.40 1.48 -14.11
CA PRO A 139 37.39 1.55 -15.20
C PRO A 139 37.98 0.19 -15.63
N PRO A 140 38.43 -0.71 -14.73
CA PRO A 140 38.92 -2.02 -15.15
C PRO A 140 37.81 -2.97 -15.63
N ARG A 141 36.57 -2.90 -15.10
CA ARG A 141 35.45 -3.70 -15.63
C ARG A 141 35.07 -3.27 -17.05
N VAL A 142 34.97 -1.96 -17.29
CA VAL A 142 34.71 -1.38 -18.63
C VAL A 142 35.79 -1.80 -19.63
N ALA A 143 37.08 -1.68 -19.25
CA ALA A 143 38.20 -2.11 -20.09
C ALA A 143 38.26 -3.64 -20.31
N GLN A 144 37.68 -4.44 -19.41
CA GLN A 144 37.57 -5.89 -19.59
C GLN A 144 36.41 -6.28 -20.51
N ALA A 145 35.28 -5.57 -20.43
CA ALA A 145 34.12 -5.79 -21.30
C ALA A 145 34.36 -5.34 -22.75
N HIS A 146 35.08 -4.21 -22.94
CA HIS A 146 35.34 -3.62 -24.25
C HIS A 146 36.86 -3.35 -24.46
N PRO A 147 37.69 -4.41 -24.60
CA PRO A 147 39.16 -4.29 -24.56
C PRO A 147 39.79 -3.57 -25.74
N ASP A 148 39.11 -3.55 -26.90
CA ASP A 148 39.62 -2.97 -28.16
C ASP A 148 39.02 -1.57 -28.47
N VAL A 149 38.35 -0.95 -27.51
CA VAL A 149 37.58 0.30 -27.67
C VAL A 149 38.24 1.45 -26.87
N ALA A 150 38.10 2.69 -27.33
CA ALA A 150 38.61 3.85 -26.59
C ALA A 150 37.91 3.98 -25.21
N PRO A 151 38.56 4.46 -24.14
CA PRO A 151 38.00 4.37 -22.78
C PRO A 151 36.65 5.08 -22.56
N ASP A 152 36.39 6.15 -23.32
CA ASP A 152 35.14 6.92 -23.32
C ASP A 152 34.04 6.22 -24.13
N GLU A 153 34.37 5.69 -25.32
CA GLU A 153 33.47 4.85 -26.12
C GLU A 153 33.13 3.52 -25.39
N ALA A 154 34.10 2.94 -24.67
CA ALA A 154 33.93 1.74 -23.88
C ALA A 154 33.00 1.95 -22.68
N LEU A 155 33.09 3.12 -22.02
CA LEU A 155 32.16 3.47 -20.93
C LEU A 155 30.74 3.68 -21.46
N ALA A 156 30.59 4.34 -22.62
CA ALA A 156 29.30 4.51 -23.26
C ALA A 156 28.68 3.18 -23.72
N ALA A 157 29.50 2.24 -24.22
CA ALA A 157 29.07 0.88 -24.55
C ALA A 157 28.66 0.09 -23.30
N TRP A 158 29.41 0.19 -22.20
CA TRP A 158 29.08 -0.47 -20.94
C TRP A 158 27.78 0.08 -20.33
N ASP A 159 27.56 1.40 -20.34
CA ASP A 159 26.28 1.99 -19.92
C ASP A 159 25.14 1.55 -20.87
N ALA A 160 25.38 1.41 -22.17
CA ALA A 160 24.39 0.93 -23.15
C ALA A 160 23.98 -0.53 -22.89
N ASP A 161 24.95 -1.42 -22.70
CA ASP A 161 24.73 -2.82 -22.32
C ASP A 161 24.04 -2.93 -20.94
N ALA A 162 24.45 -2.11 -19.97
CA ALA A 162 23.87 -2.10 -18.63
C ALA A 162 22.38 -1.72 -18.61
N TRP A 163 21.93 -0.86 -19.51
CA TRP A 163 20.52 -0.47 -19.66
C TRP A 163 19.80 -1.20 -20.80
N THR A 164 20.45 -2.12 -21.52
CA THR A 164 19.90 -2.81 -22.70
C THR A 164 19.37 -1.85 -23.78
N VAL A 165 20.06 -0.73 -24.01
CA VAL A 165 19.69 0.31 -24.99
C VAL A 165 20.73 0.45 -26.11
N PRO A 166 20.36 0.87 -27.34
CA PRO A 166 21.34 1.05 -28.43
C PRO A 166 22.39 2.15 -28.17
N SER A 167 22.06 3.13 -27.33
CA SER A 167 22.98 4.19 -26.91
C SER A 167 22.53 4.79 -25.58
N ALA A 168 23.31 4.58 -24.52
CA ALA A 168 23.02 5.18 -23.23
C ALA A 168 23.50 6.65 -23.15
N ARG A 169 22.82 7.43 -22.32
CA ARG A 169 23.29 8.73 -21.82
C ARG A 169 24.22 8.47 -20.63
N PRO A 170 25.39 9.15 -20.54
CA PRO A 170 26.28 9.00 -19.39
C PRO A 170 25.55 9.25 -18.07
N PHE A 171 25.77 8.39 -17.07
CA PHE A 171 25.15 8.57 -15.76
C PHE A 171 25.74 9.80 -15.04
N HIS A 172 24.87 10.74 -14.66
CA HIS A 172 25.23 11.92 -13.89
C HIS A 172 24.56 11.90 -12.52
N GLU A 173 25.35 11.65 -11.47
CA GLU A 173 24.83 11.58 -10.08
C GLU A 173 24.30 12.94 -9.61
N GLY A 174 23.05 12.95 -9.15
CA GLY A 174 22.34 14.11 -8.65
C GLY A 174 22.52 14.34 -7.15
N THR A 175 21.78 15.31 -6.62
CA THR A 175 21.64 15.44 -5.16
C THR A 175 20.72 14.33 -4.64
N PRO A 176 21.15 13.52 -3.65
CA PRO A 176 20.35 12.41 -3.18
C PRO A 176 19.03 12.85 -2.55
N SER A 177 18.00 12.03 -2.77
CA SER A 177 16.64 12.26 -2.32
C SER A 177 16.55 12.38 -0.80
N ARG A 178 15.58 13.20 -0.38
CA ARG A 178 15.17 13.27 1.02
C ARG A 178 13.99 12.32 1.31
N ALA A 179 13.71 11.35 0.45
CA ALA A 179 12.55 10.46 0.57
C ALA A 179 12.63 9.62 1.86
N ILE A 180 13.75 8.90 2.05
CA ILE A 180 14.00 8.08 3.24
C ILE A 180 13.92 8.91 4.55
N PRO A 181 14.66 10.03 4.72
CA PRO A 181 14.55 10.82 5.95
C PRO A 181 13.17 11.49 6.12
N ARG A 182 12.47 11.86 5.04
CA ARG A 182 11.08 12.34 5.15
C ARG A 182 10.14 11.25 5.67
N ALA A 183 10.23 10.03 5.14
CA ALA A 183 9.42 8.91 5.61
C ALA A 183 9.68 8.59 7.09
N GLN A 184 10.94 8.65 7.54
CA GLN A 184 11.29 8.51 8.95
C GLN A 184 10.73 9.64 9.82
N HIS A 185 10.74 10.90 9.34
CA HIS A 185 10.10 12.02 10.05
C HIS A 185 8.57 11.91 10.11
N VAL A 186 7.92 11.42 9.05
CA VAL A 186 6.47 11.17 9.04
C VAL A 186 6.13 10.07 10.05
N LEU A 187 6.85 8.94 10.02
CA LEU A 187 6.68 7.85 10.99
C LEU A 187 6.85 8.33 12.43
N ALA A 188 7.89 9.11 12.73
CA ALA A 188 8.09 9.70 14.06
C ALA A 188 6.95 10.65 14.47
N GLY A 189 6.37 11.39 13.52
CA GLY A 189 5.19 12.23 13.74
C GLY A 189 3.93 11.41 14.05
N VAL A 190 3.67 10.34 13.28
CA VAL A 190 2.56 9.41 13.51
C VAL A 190 2.70 8.73 14.88
N THR A 191 3.88 8.18 15.22
CA THR A 191 4.11 7.59 16.54
C THR A 191 3.93 8.60 17.67
N ALA A 192 4.31 9.87 17.48
CA ALA A 192 4.06 10.92 18.47
C ALA A 192 2.55 11.24 18.61
N GLY A 193 1.78 11.16 17.53
CA GLY A 193 0.32 11.27 17.54
C GLY A 193 -0.34 10.12 18.32
N VAL A 194 -0.03 8.87 17.97
CA VAL A 194 -0.52 7.67 18.67
C VAL A 194 -0.14 7.71 20.16
N ALA A 195 1.12 8.06 20.46
CA ALA A 195 1.58 8.24 21.84
C ALA A 195 0.78 9.31 22.60
N ALA A 196 0.37 10.41 21.95
CA ALA A 196 -0.48 11.43 22.55
C ALA A 196 -1.91 10.92 22.79
N LEU A 197 -2.50 10.16 21.85
CA LEU A 197 -3.83 9.55 22.00
C LEU A 197 -3.87 8.55 23.17
N VAL A 198 -2.87 7.66 23.27
CA VAL A 198 -2.75 6.72 24.39
C VAL A 198 -2.63 7.44 25.74
N LEU A 199 -1.93 8.57 25.79
CA LEU A 199 -1.82 9.40 26.99
C LEU A 199 -3.13 10.12 27.35
N LEU A 200 -3.88 10.59 26.35
CA LEU A 200 -5.21 11.17 26.55
C LEU A 200 -6.21 10.12 27.06
N GLY A 201 -6.27 8.94 26.43
CA GLY A 201 -7.10 7.82 26.88
C GLY A 201 -6.78 7.39 28.32
N GLY A 202 -5.49 7.21 28.63
CA GLY A 202 -5.04 6.92 29.99
C GLY A 202 -5.43 8.00 31.01
N ALA A 203 -5.42 9.28 30.62
CA ALA A 203 -5.84 10.39 31.48
C ALA A 203 -7.36 10.42 31.72
N VAL A 204 -8.18 10.14 30.70
CA VAL A 204 -9.65 10.02 30.82
C VAL A 204 -10.02 8.87 31.76
N VAL A 205 -9.41 7.70 31.55
CA VAL A 205 -9.57 6.50 32.40
C VAL A 205 -9.16 6.78 33.86
N ALA A 206 -8.17 7.63 34.09
CA ALA A 206 -7.74 8.04 35.43
C ALA A 206 -8.59 9.16 36.07
N ALA A 207 -9.50 9.81 35.34
CA ALA A 207 -10.22 11.01 35.77
C ALA A 207 -11.65 10.77 36.27
N VAL A 208 -12.12 9.52 36.36
CA VAL A 208 -13.46 9.17 36.87
C VAL A 208 -13.44 8.87 38.38
N PRO A 209 -13.90 9.77 39.27
CA PRO A 209 -14.26 9.42 40.64
C PRO A 209 -15.72 8.95 40.73
N ALA A 210 -16.02 8.15 41.75
CA ALA A 210 -17.37 7.72 42.07
C ALA A 210 -18.34 8.90 42.31
N VAL A 211 -19.40 8.98 41.51
CA VAL A 211 -20.58 9.82 41.77
C VAL A 211 -21.84 9.01 41.47
N ASP A 212 -22.29 8.24 42.45
CA ASP A 212 -23.65 7.69 42.45
C ASP A 212 -24.64 8.75 42.97
N SER A 213 -25.88 8.73 42.43
CA SER A 213 -27.07 9.50 42.83
C SER A 213 -27.09 11.03 42.58
N VAL A 214 -27.83 11.45 41.53
CA VAL A 214 -29.10 12.23 41.47
C VAL A 214 -29.32 12.45 39.96
N GLY A 215 -30.43 12.15 39.28
CA GLY A 215 -31.83 12.09 39.68
C GLY A 215 -32.66 13.02 38.79
N GLN A 216 -33.09 12.51 37.63
CA GLN A 216 -34.25 12.91 36.80
C GLN A 216 -34.50 14.37 36.34
N GLU A 217 -34.80 14.51 35.03
CA GLU A 217 -35.47 15.64 34.34
C GLU A 217 -34.67 16.97 34.23
N LEU A 218 -34.60 17.67 33.09
CA LEU A 218 -35.63 17.94 32.09
C LEU A 218 -35.08 18.09 30.67
N SER A 219 -35.86 17.65 29.68
CA SER A 219 -35.78 18.11 28.29
C SER A 219 -36.32 19.54 28.14
N ALA A 220 -35.92 20.20 27.04
CA ALA A 220 -36.48 21.45 26.49
C ALA A 220 -36.15 22.78 27.21
N ALA A 221 -35.05 23.40 26.76
CA ALA A 221 -34.99 24.84 26.52
C ALA A 221 -34.35 25.10 25.15
N SER A 222 -35.18 25.23 24.12
CA SER A 222 -34.80 25.56 22.74
C SER A 222 -34.69 27.07 22.51
N SER A 223 -33.98 27.50 21.45
CA SER A 223 -33.81 28.90 20.96
C SER A 223 -33.01 29.84 21.91
N THR A 224 -32.16 30.80 21.52
CA THR A 224 -31.59 31.34 20.25
C THR A 224 -30.39 32.25 20.64
N ASP A 225 -29.42 32.69 19.82
CA ASP A 225 -29.20 32.67 18.35
C ASP A 225 -27.69 32.88 18.02
N GLY A 226 -27.29 32.69 16.76
CA GLY A 226 -26.25 33.50 16.09
C GLY A 226 -24.74 33.16 16.23
N SER A 227 -24.15 32.76 15.08
CA SER A 227 -22.72 32.91 14.69
C SER A 227 -21.65 31.94 15.26
N GLY A 228 -21.19 30.99 14.41
CA GLY A 228 -19.97 30.18 14.61
C GLY A 228 -18.70 30.82 13.98
N PRO A 229 -17.69 30.06 13.49
CA PRO A 229 -17.55 28.60 13.47
C PRO A 229 -16.27 28.09 14.21
N SER A 230 -16.32 26.86 14.74
CA SER A 230 -15.14 26.03 15.04
C SER A 230 -15.56 24.57 15.01
N ALA A 231 -14.66 23.69 14.56
CA ALA A 231 -14.93 22.27 14.37
C ALA A 231 -14.65 21.47 15.65
N ASP A 232 -15.68 20.81 16.15
CA ASP A 232 -15.61 19.68 17.07
C ASP A 232 -16.26 18.48 16.37
N ASP A 233 -15.51 17.39 16.16
CA ASP A 233 -15.87 16.09 16.76
C ASP A 233 -14.64 15.14 16.72
N PRO A 234 -14.44 14.23 17.71
CA PRO A 234 -13.27 13.34 17.76
C PRO A 234 -13.63 11.85 17.65
N SER A 235 -13.24 11.21 16.54
CA SER A 235 -13.26 9.74 16.36
C SER A 235 -12.17 9.29 15.37
N GLY A 236 -11.80 8.01 15.42
CA GLY A 236 -10.73 7.36 14.64
C GLY A 236 -9.52 7.00 15.53
N GLY A 237 -9.16 5.74 15.73
CA GLY A 237 -9.46 4.53 14.94
C GLY A 237 -8.14 4.02 14.35
N ASP A 238 -7.85 2.73 14.48
CA ASP A 238 -6.60 2.14 13.93
C ASP A 238 -6.74 1.80 12.42
N ASP A 239 -7.87 2.21 11.85
CA ASP A 239 -8.52 1.73 10.62
C ASP A 239 -8.24 2.68 9.43
N ALA A 240 -7.20 3.52 9.58
CA ALA A 240 -6.83 4.50 8.56
C ALA A 240 -6.13 3.82 7.36
N PRO A 241 -6.51 4.13 6.11
CA PRO A 241 -5.86 3.61 4.91
C PRO A 241 -4.34 3.82 4.94
N GLN A 242 -3.58 2.74 4.83
CA GLN A 242 -2.12 2.77 4.85
C GLN A 242 -1.59 2.99 3.42
N PRO A 243 -0.68 3.95 3.18
CA PRO A 243 -0.23 4.23 1.82
C PRO A 243 0.62 3.08 1.25
N GLY A 244 0.14 2.47 0.16
CA GLY A 244 0.82 1.39 -0.57
C GLY A 244 1.77 1.93 -1.63
N TRP A 245 1.21 2.36 -2.76
CA TRP A 245 1.96 2.84 -3.93
C TRP A 245 1.39 4.16 -4.47
N ALA A 246 2.15 4.82 -5.34
CA ALA A 246 1.66 5.94 -6.12
C ALA A 246 2.38 5.97 -7.47
N SER A 247 1.62 6.28 -8.51
CA SER A 247 2.11 6.48 -9.87
C SER A 247 3.11 7.62 -9.95
N ASP A 248 3.87 7.56 -11.04
CA ASP A 248 4.92 8.50 -11.44
C ASP A 248 4.55 9.98 -11.36
N ASP A 249 3.46 10.35 -12.00
CA ASP A 249 2.93 11.71 -12.02
C ASP A 249 2.13 12.05 -10.75
N GLY A 250 1.96 11.07 -9.86
CA GLY A 250 1.17 11.15 -8.63
C GLY A 250 -0.35 11.17 -8.88
N SER A 251 -0.78 10.93 -10.12
CA SER A 251 -2.18 11.01 -10.53
C SER A 251 -2.98 9.82 -10.03
N ILE A 252 -2.39 8.63 -9.95
CA ILE A 252 -2.93 7.43 -9.30
C ILE A 252 -2.20 7.18 -7.98
N LYS A 253 -2.92 6.83 -6.93
CA LYS A 253 -2.40 6.42 -5.60
C LYS A 253 -3.14 5.17 -5.14
N THR A 254 -2.45 4.29 -4.44
CA THR A 254 -3.07 3.11 -3.82
C THR A 254 -2.84 3.08 -2.32
N TYR A 255 -3.83 2.60 -1.60
CA TYR A 255 -3.83 2.48 -0.15
C TYR A 255 -4.31 1.08 0.22
N TRP A 256 -3.59 0.46 1.15
CA TRP A 256 -4.03 -0.72 1.85
C TRP A 256 -5.15 -0.31 2.82
N LEU A 257 -6.34 -0.91 2.69
CA LEU A 257 -7.42 -0.68 3.65
C LEU A 257 -7.18 -1.62 4.84
N ALA A 258 -6.73 -1.03 5.95
CA ALA A 258 -6.31 -1.79 7.12
C ALA A 258 -7.51 -2.14 8.02
N ALA A 259 -8.01 -3.38 7.89
CA ALA A 259 -9.05 -3.95 8.76
C ALA A 259 -10.30 -3.05 8.91
N ASP A 260 -10.77 -2.52 7.78
CA ASP A 260 -12.09 -1.89 7.62
C ASP A 260 -13.07 -3.08 7.46
N ASP A 261 -13.82 -3.39 8.52
CA ASP A 261 -14.57 -4.64 8.68
C ASP A 261 -15.62 -4.82 7.57
N GLU A 262 -16.20 -3.72 7.08
CA GLU A 262 -17.16 -3.71 5.98
C GLU A 262 -16.57 -4.19 4.64
N TRP A 263 -15.27 -3.94 4.37
CA TRP A 263 -14.61 -4.42 3.15
C TRP A 263 -13.94 -5.78 3.32
N GLU A 264 -13.40 -6.08 4.51
CA GLU A 264 -12.88 -7.42 4.81
C GLU A 264 -14.02 -8.46 4.81
N ALA A 265 -15.25 -8.08 5.16
CA ALA A 265 -16.42 -8.93 4.91
C ALA A 265 -16.54 -9.33 3.43
N THR A 266 -16.23 -8.43 2.47
CA THR A 266 -16.39 -8.72 1.02
C THR A 266 -15.44 -9.83 0.57
N CYS A 267 -14.32 -10.01 1.28
CA CYS A 267 -13.41 -11.14 1.10
C CYS A 267 -14.02 -12.48 1.49
N ASP A 268 -14.63 -12.57 2.68
CA ASP A 268 -15.21 -13.83 3.19
C ASP A 268 -16.39 -14.32 2.34
N MET A 269 -17.04 -13.40 1.60
CA MET A 269 -18.13 -13.72 0.67
C MET A 269 -17.66 -14.28 -0.68
N THR A 270 -16.41 -14.00 -1.07
CA THR A 270 -15.90 -14.32 -2.39
C THR A 270 -15.29 -15.72 -2.48
N PRO A 271 -15.48 -16.47 -3.59
CA PRO A 271 -14.90 -17.81 -3.71
C PRO A 271 -13.35 -17.80 -3.77
N GLY A 272 -12.69 -18.14 -2.67
CA GLY A 272 -11.22 -18.18 -2.54
C GLY A 272 -10.72 -19.16 -1.48
N THR A 273 -9.40 -19.23 -1.28
CA THR A 273 -8.78 -20.12 -0.29
C THR A 273 -7.91 -19.33 0.72
N THR A 274 -8.54 -19.00 1.85
CA THR A 274 -7.93 -18.62 3.15
C THR A 274 -7.31 -17.23 3.33
N THR A 275 -7.13 -16.42 2.28
CA THR A 275 -6.56 -15.07 2.41
C THR A 275 -7.12 -14.08 1.38
N CYS A 276 -7.26 -12.81 1.78
CA CYS A 276 -7.76 -11.75 0.93
C CYS A 276 -7.27 -10.37 1.38
N ASP A 277 -7.16 -9.45 0.42
CA ASP A 277 -6.58 -8.12 0.57
C ASP A 277 -7.43 -7.04 -0.14
N PRO A 278 -8.05 -6.07 0.59
CA PRO A 278 -8.72 -4.90 0.02
C PRO A 278 -7.79 -3.69 -0.20
N TRP A 279 -7.82 -3.12 -1.40
CA TRP A 279 -6.97 -2.01 -1.82
C TRP A 279 -7.76 -0.84 -2.42
N GLU A 280 -7.68 0.35 -1.82
CA GLU A 280 -8.19 1.59 -2.41
C GLU A 280 -7.25 2.09 -3.52
N ILE A 281 -7.80 2.50 -4.66
CA ILE A 281 -7.11 3.08 -5.81
C ILE A 281 -7.78 4.42 -6.15
N MET A 282 -7.08 5.52 -5.90
CA MET A 282 -7.54 6.89 -6.18
C MET A 282 -6.88 7.45 -7.43
N SER A 283 -7.66 8.04 -8.34
CA SER A 283 -7.14 8.66 -9.58
C SER A 283 -7.57 10.12 -9.80
N ASP A 284 -6.64 10.96 -10.23
CA ASP A 284 -6.86 12.34 -10.67
C ASP A 284 -7.43 12.42 -12.10
N HIS A 285 -7.68 11.29 -12.78
CA HIS A 285 -8.26 11.23 -14.12
C HIS A 285 -9.06 9.93 -14.35
N SER A 286 -10.07 9.96 -15.23
CA SER A 286 -10.86 8.77 -15.57
C SER A 286 -10.20 7.99 -16.71
N CYS A 287 -10.10 6.67 -16.57
CA CYS A 287 -9.63 5.77 -17.62
C CYS A 287 -10.07 4.33 -17.35
N THR A 288 -9.91 3.43 -18.33
CA THR A 288 -9.77 2.00 -18.04
C THR A 288 -8.31 1.76 -17.66
N ALA A 289 -8.07 1.24 -16.45
CA ALA A 289 -6.75 0.93 -15.93
C ALA A 289 -6.48 -0.57 -15.90
N ILE A 290 -5.21 -0.90 -16.02
CA ILE A 290 -4.60 -2.21 -15.84
C ILE A 290 -3.87 -2.14 -14.51
N VAL A 291 -4.31 -2.94 -13.54
CA VAL A 291 -3.72 -3.07 -12.21
C VAL A 291 -2.95 -4.38 -12.17
N THR A 292 -1.64 -4.32 -11.97
CA THR A 292 -0.82 -5.51 -11.74
C THR A 292 -0.87 -5.90 -10.27
N VAL A 293 -1.22 -7.15 -9.97
CA VAL A 293 -1.27 -7.71 -8.62
C VAL A 293 -0.21 -8.79 -8.48
N GLY A 294 0.64 -8.68 -7.45
CA GLY A 294 1.63 -9.70 -7.12
C GLY A 294 1.17 -10.53 -5.92
N PHE A 295 1.18 -11.85 -6.04
CA PHE A 295 0.88 -12.78 -4.95
C PHE A 295 2.16 -13.48 -4.49
N PHE A 296 2.39 -13.51 -3.17
CA PHE A 296 3.67 -13.88 -2.57
C PHE A 296 3.53 -15.12 -1.68
N ALA A 297 4.14 -16.24 -2.12
CA ALA A 297 4.18 -17.49 -1.35
C ALA A 297 4.72 -17.33 0.09
N SER A 298 5.54 -16.30 0.34
CA SER A 298 5.69 -15.72 1.67
C SER A 298 5.72 -14.19 1.64
N ALA A 299 5.17 -13.52 2.66
CA ALA A 299 5.24 -12.07 2.85
C ALA A 299 6.69 -11.52 3.04
N ASP A 300 7.67 -12.43 3.09
CA ASP A 300 9.10 -12.16 3.14
C ASP A 300 9.80 -12.16 1.76
N ASP A 301 9.13 -12.60 0.69
CA ASP A 301 9.74 -12.83 -0.63
C ASP A 301 9.94 -11.54 -1.45
N ASP A 302 11.09 -11.47 -2.16
CA ASP A 302 11.48 -10.30 -2.99
C ASP A 302 10.78 -10.26 -4.37
N GLN A 303 10.13 -11.36 -4.78
CA GLN A 303 9.36 -11.49 -6.02
C GLN A 303 8.08 -12.28 -5.75
N PRO A 304 6.94 -11.91 -6.36
CA PRO A 304 5.73 -12.69 -6.25
C PRO A 304 5.88 -14.06 -6.93
N SER A 305 5.29 -15.09 -6.35
CA SER A 305 5.19 -16.43 -6.94
C SER A 305 4.26 -16.47 -8.15
N ARG A 306 3.31 -15.52 -8.22
CA ARG A 306 2.34 -15.36 -9.30
C ARG A 306 2.05 -13.87 -9.49
N ILE A 307 2.02 -13.41 -10.74
CA ILE A 307 1.56 -12.06 -11.10
C ILE A 307 0.32 -12.21 -11.94
N GLU A 308 -0.69 -11.40 -11.67
CA GLU A 308 -1.87 -11.27 -12.53
C GLU A 308 -2.18 -9.81 -12.81
N GLU A 309 -3.04 -9.57 -13.79
CA GLU A 309 -3.56 -8.26 -14.11
C GLU A 309 -5.06 -8.22 -13.91
N ARG A 310 -5.57 -7.07 -13.45
CA ARG A 310 -6.99 -6.74 -13.43
C ARG A 310 -7.23 -5.55 -14.32
N THR A 311 -8.25 -5.63 -15.16
CA THR A 311 -8.75 -4.46 -15.88
C THR A 311 -9.89 -3.84 -15.10
N VAL A 312 -9.77 -2.58 -14.71
CA VAL A 312 -10.78 -1.86 -13.91
C VAL A 312 -11.05 -0.49 -14.53
N THR A 313 -12.26 0.02 -14.36
CA THR A 313 -12.60 1.41 -14.69
C THR A 313 -12.26 2.27 -13.48
N LEU A 314 -11.41 3.29 -13.66
CA LEU A 314 -11.13 4.34 -12.68
C LEU A 314 -11.90 5.61 -13.06
N THR A 315 -12.56 6.22 -12.08
CA THR A 315 -13.25 7.50 -12.25
C THR A 315 -12.51 8.61 -11.51
N LYS A 316 -12.31 9.76 -12.17
CA LYS A 316 -11.59 10.91 -11.58
C LYS A 316 -12.21 11.33 -10.24
N GLY A 317 -11.40 11.27 -9.18
CA GLY A 317 -11.77 11.72 -7.83
C GLY A 317 -12.78 10.82 -7.12
N VAL A 318 -13.00 9.61 -7.63
CA VAL A 318 -13.81 8.55 -7.01
C VAL A 318 -12.82 7.43 -6.63
N PRO A 319 -12.75 7.00 -5.36
CA PRO A 319 -11.90 5.88 -4.97
C PRO A 319 -12.48 4.58 -5.51
N LEU A 320 -11.63 3.69 -6.01
CA LEU A 320 -11.97 2.31 -6.35
C LEU A 320 -11.39 1.36 -5.31
N VAL A 321 -12.20 0.57 -4.62
CA VAL A 321 -11.73 -0.56 -3.80
C VAL A 321 -11.58 -1.80 -4.68
N LEU A 322 -10.39 -2.39 -4.76
CA LEU A 322 -10.13 -3.67 -5.41
C LEU A 322 -9.97 -4.75 -4.35
N VAL A 323 -10.78 -5.81 -4.44
CA VAL A 323 -10.79 -6.93 -3.48
C VAL A 323 -10.18 -8.17 -4.15
N GLU A 324 -9.02 -8.60 -3.64
CA GLU A 324 -8.25 -9.74 -4.18
C GLU A 324 -8.27 -10.94 -3.24
N ASN A 325 -8.67 -12.11 -3.75
CA ASN A 325 -8.62 -13.38 -3.03
C ASN A 325 -7.51 -14.27 -3.59
N TYR A 326 -6.76 -14.92 -2.71
CA TYR A 326 -5.56 -15.67 -3.09
C TYR A 326 -5.20 -16.77 -2.07
N ASP A 327 -4.31 -17.67 -2.48
CA ASP A 327 -3.90 -18.86 -1.70
C ASP A 327 -2.48 -18.71 -1.12
N GLU A 328 -1.78 -17.66 -1.55
CA GLU A 328 -0.46 -17.21 -1.13
C GLU A 328 -0.47 -16.54 0.28
N GLU A 329 0.68 -16.18 0.89
CA GLU A 329 0.70 -15.58 2.24
C GLU A 329 0.29 -14.09 2.25
N ALA A 330 0.50 -13.38 1.14
CA ALA A 330 0.16 -11.96 0.97
C ALA A 330 -0.01 -11.57 -0.51
N SER A 331 -0.74 -10.48 -0.78
CA SER A 331 -0.69 -9.76 -2.06
C SER A 331 -0.06 -8.37 -1.91
N ASP A 332 0.30 -7.73 -3.03
CA ASP A 332 0.65 -6.31 -3.10
C ASP A 332 0.24 -5.76 -4.49
N ILE A 333 -0.17 -4.48 -4.53
CA ILE A 333 -0.46 -3.80 -5.78
C ILE A 333 0.86 -3.29 -6.39
N GLY A 334 1.15 -3.75 -7.59
CA GLY A 334 2.28 -3.32 -8.41
C GLY A 334 2.01 -1.98 -9.08
N ASP A 335 2.05 -1.97 -10.41
CA ASP A 335 1.76 -0.76 -11.19
C ASP A 335 0.28 -0.69 -11.56
N VAL A 336 -0.28 0.52 -11.51
CA VAL A 336 -1.59 0.86 -12.09
C VAL A 336 -1.37 1.78 -13.28
N THR A 337 -1.79 1.34 -14.46
CA THR A 337 -1.57 2.08 -15.72
C THR A 337 -2.84 2.19 -16.53
N CYS A 338 -3.15 3.36 -17.09
CA CYS A 338 -4.29 3.50 -17.99
C CYS A 338 -3.98 2.85 -19.34
N ALA A 339 -4.85 1.93 -19.77
CA ALA A 339 -4.78 1.27 -21.06
C ALA A 339 -4.89 2.28 -22.22
N THR A 340 -4.25 1.99 -23.35
CA THR A 340 -4.24 2.89 -24.51
C THR A 340 -4.66 2.18 -25.81
N GLY A 341 -5.60 2.79 -26.53
CA GLY A 341 -6.11 2.24 -27.80
C GLY A 341 -6.99 1.01 -27.59
N ASP A 342 -6.82 0.01 -28.45
CA ASP A 342 -7.71 -1.16 -28.55
C ASP A 342 -7.61 -2.15 -27.37
N GLU A 343 -6.65 -1.95 -26.46
CA GLU A 343 -6.41 -2.77 -25.26
C GLU A 343 -7.65 -2.88 -24.35
N THR A 344 -8.56 -1.90 -24.38
CA THR A 344 -9.77 -1.89 -23.53
C THR A 344 -10.95 -2.70 -24.07
N ASP A 345 -10.96 -2.97 -25.38
CA ASP A 345 -12.10 -3.62 -26.04
C ASP A 345 -12.03 -5.15 -25.96
N GLY A 346 -10.83 -5.72 -25.71
CA GLY A 346 -10.65 -7.16 -25.49
C GLY A 346 -11.07 -7.65 -24.11
N ASP A 347 -10.96 -6.81 -23.07
CA ASP A 347 -11.18 -7.23 -21.68
C ASP A 347 -12.64 -7.22 -21.23
N ARG A 348 -13.54 -6.45 -21.88
CA ARG A 348 -14.93 -6.34 -21.40
C ARG A 348 -15.76 -7.57 -21.76
N VAL A 349 -16.28 -8.24 -20.72
CA VAL A 349 -17.23 -9.34 -20.87
C VAL A 349 -18.65 -8.77 -20.84
N THR A 350 -19.49 -9.19 -21.78
CA THR A 350 -20.93 -8.86 -21.69
C THR A 350 -21.53 -9.69 -20.56
N ALA A 351 -22.02 -9.03 -19.51
CA ALA A 351 -22.68 -9.69 -18.40
C ALA A 351 -24.03 -9.01 -18.10
N THR A 352 -25.01 -9.81 -17.68
CA THR A 352 -26.20 -9.28 -17.00
C THR A 352 -25.95 -9.30 -15.51
N GLN A 353 -26.25 -8.19 -14.85
CA GLN A 353 -26.13 -8.00 -13.41
C GLN A 353 -27.49 -7.52 -12.89
N HIS A 354 -27.99 -8.11 -11.82
CA HIS A 354 -29.20 -7.70 -11.12
C HIS A 354 -29.07 -8.02 -9.64
N GLU A 355 -29.63 -7.19 -8.77
CA GLU A 355 -29.86 -7.47 -7.35
C GLU A 355 -30.52 -8.85 -7.20
N ASP A 356 -29.88 -9.75 -6.45
CA ASP A 356 -30.47 -11.07 -6.17
C ASP A 356 -31.24 -11.04 -4.83
N THR A 357 -32.55 -10.89 -4.95
CA THR A 357 -33.51 -10.91 -3.82
C THR A 357 -33.91 -12.34 -3.41
N THR A 358 -33.22 -13.36 -3.92
CA THR A 358 -33.55 -14.79 -3.78
C THR A 358 -32.41 -15.67 -3.28
N VAL A 359 -31.25 -15.09 -2.93
CA VAL A 359 -30.21 -15.76 -2.15
C VAL A 359 -30.84 -16.34 -0.87
N ALA A 360 -30.63 -17.63 -0.62
CA ALA A 360 -31.13 -18.26 0.59
C ALA A 360 -30.23 -17.93 1.78
N ASP A 361 -30.78 -17.79 2.98
CA ASP A 361 -30.05 -17.49 4.22
C ASP A 361 -28.86 -18.45 4.51
N ALA A 362 -28.85 -19.65 3.91
CA ALA A 362 -27.78 -20.63 4.05
C ALA A 362 -26.67 -20.52 2.98
N ASP A 363 -26.93 -19.76 1.91
CA ASP A 363 -26.00 -19.42 0.83
C ASP A 363 -25.43 -17.99 1.02
N VAL A 364 -25.99 -17.19 1.94
CA VAL A 364 -25.39 -15.94 2.45
C VAL A 364 -24.12 -16.30 3.25
N PRO A 365 -22.94 -15.76 2.88
CA PRO A 365 -21.70 -16.01 3.63
C PRO A 365 -21.71 -15.35 5.01
N ALA A 366 -20.96 -15.94 5.96
CA ALA A 366 -20.78 -15.34 7.28
C ALA A 366 -20.12 -13.95 7.14
N GLY A 367 -20.59 -12.99 7.95
CA GLY A 367 -20.27 -11.57 7.80
C GLY A 367 -21.47 -10.76 7.31
N CYS A 368 -22.22 -11.22 6.30
CA CYS A 368 -23.28 -10.39 5.71
C CYS A 368 -24.49 -10.08 6.59
N ASP A 369 -24.75 -10.90 7.60
CA ASP A 369 -25.83 -10.67 8.56
C ASP A 369 -25.46 -9.62 9.63
N GLU A 370 -24.17 -9.24 9.72
CA GLU A 370 -23.62 -8.32 10.73
C GLU A 370 -22.98 -7.05 10.07
N GLU A 371 -22.47 -7.15 8.83
CA GLU A 371 -21.64 -6.14 8.14
C GLU A 371 -22.26 -5.51 6.85
N ASP A 372 -23.59 -5.52 6.73
CA ASP A 372 -24.36 -4.76 5.72
C ASP A 372 -23.98 -4.99 4.23
N CYS A 373 -24.51 -6.05 3.62
CA CYS A 373 -24.25 -6.46 2.22
C CYS A 373 -25.39 -6.27 1.22
N VAL A 374 -25.03 -6.20 -0.07
CA VAL A 374 -25.93 -6.45 -1.21
C VAL A 374 -25.40 -7.54 -2.14
N ALA A 375 -26.23 -8.51 -2.49
CA ALA A 375 -25.92 -9.56 -3.46
C ALA A 375 -26.38 -9.20 -4.87
N PHE A 376 -25.54 -9.47 -5.87
CA PHE A 376 -25.86 -9.35 -7.30
C PHE A 376 -25.61 -10.66 -8.05
N ALA A 377 -26.62 -11.16 -8.74
CA ALA A 377 -26.47 -12.28 -9.67
C ALA A 377 -25.80 -11.81 -10.97
N VAL A 378 -24.57 -12.27 -11.19
CA VAL A 378 -23.77 -11.95 -12.39
C VAL A 378 -23.79 -13.14 -13.33
N THR A 379 -24.28 -12.96 -14.56
CA THR A 379 -24.25 -13.99 -15.61
C THR A 379 -23.43 -13.49 -16.81
N PRO A 380 -22.22 -14.01 -17.06
CA PRO A 380 -21.37 -13.57 -18.17
C PRO A 380 -21.72 -14.28 -19.50
N SER A 381 -21.31 -13.68 -20.61
CA SER A 381 -21.38 -14.29 -21.94
C SER A 381 -20.25 -15.28 -22.24
N ALA A 382 -19.20 -15.31 -21.41
CA ALA A 382 -17.99 -16.12 -21.59
C ALA A 382 -17.45 -16.59 -20.23
N ASP A 383 -16.63 -17.64 -20.23
CA ASP A 383 -15.91 -18.10 -19.03
C ASP A 383 -14.78 -17.13 -18.67
N CYS A 384 -14.58 -16.89 -17.38
CA CYS A 384 -13.45 -16.14 -16.86
C CYS A 384 -12.96 -16.73 -15.53
N ALA A 385 -11.66 -17.00 -15.43
CA ALA A 385 -11.07 -17.54 -14.20
C ALA A 385 -10.99 -16.51 -13.06
N ALA A 386 -10.81 -15.23 -13.40
CA ALA A 386 -10.74 -14.11 -12.45
C ALA A 386 -11.31 -12.86 -13.13
N ALA A 387 -12.63 -12.70 -13.08
CA ALA A 387 -13.30 -11.50 -13.59
C ALA A 387 -13.31 -10.42 -12.51
N ALA A 388 -12.98 -9.19 -12.86
CA ALA A 388 -13.27 -8.04 -12.01
C ALA A 388 -14.71 -7.58 -12.30
N VAL A 389 -15.58 -7.72 -11.31
CA VAL A 389 -16.97 -7.27 -11.35
C VAL A 389 -17.02 -5.94 -10.62
N GLN A 390 -17.29 -4.86 -11.35
CA GLN A 390 -17.32 -3.52 -10.78
C GLN A 390 -18.74 -3.07 -10.42
N PHE A 391 -18.85 -2.35 -9.31
CA PHE A 391 -20.04 -1.64 -8.85
C PHE A 391 -19.67 -0.21 -8.44
N THR A 392 -20.60 0.72 -8.56
CA THR A 392 -20.52 2.05 -7.94
C THR A 392 -21.45 2.06 -6.72
N VAL A 393 -20.96 2.57 -5.60
CA VAL A 393 -21.66 2.61 -4.31
C VAL A 393 -21.86 4.07 -3.88
N ASP A 394 -23.12 4.48 -3.76
CA ASP A 394 -23.59 5.81 -3.35
C ASP A 394 -23.81 5.92 -1.82
N ALA A 395 -23.17 5.02 -1.06
CA ALA A 395 -23.00 5.05 0.39
C ALA A 395 -21.55 5.44 0.78
N ALA A 396 -21.36 5.93 2.01
CA ALA A 396 -20.04 6.26 2.55
C ALA A 396 -19.72 5.26 3.67
N VAL A 397 -18.50 4.73 3.69
CA VAL A 397 -18.08 3.55 4.47
C VAL A 397 -16.72 3.84 5.06
N GLY A 398 -16.52 3.58 6.36
CA GLY A 398 -15.28 3.89 7.07
C GLY A 398 -14.73 5.30 6.74
N SER A 399 -13.59 5.32 6.05
CA SER A 399 -12.92 6.56 5.58
C SER A 399 -13.23 6.98 4.14
N LEU A 400 -13.97 6.16 3.38
CA LEU A 400 -14.31 6.39 1.97
C LEU A 400 -15.54 7.29 1.81
N THR A 401 -15.36 8.39 1.09
CA THR A 401 -16.46 9.30 0.76
C THR A 401 -17.28 8.79 -0.42
N LYS A 402 -18.60 9.00 -0.38
CA LYS A 402 -19.48 8.71 -1.52
C LYS A 402 -19.40 9.72 -2.67
N PRO A 403 -19.52 9.29 -3.94
CA PRO A 403 -19.53 7.90 -4.38
C PRO A 403 -18.14 7.26 -4.30
N HIS A 404 -18.09 5.94 -4.20
CA HIS A 404 -16.90 5.13 -4.41
C HIS A 404 -17.24 3.96 -5.34
N ASP A 405 -16.23 3.40 -6.03
CA ASP A 405 -16.38 2.20 -6.85
C ASP A 405 -15.79 0.99 -6.09
N VAL A 406 -16.29 -0.21 -6.37
CA VAL A 406 -15.80 -1.49 -5.80
C VAL A 406 -15.59 -2.47 -6.96
N ALA A 407 -14.45 -3.15 -6.99
CA ALA A 407 -14.10 -4.20 -7.95
C ALA A 407 -13.85 -5.51 -7.20
N VAL A 408 -14.76 -6.46 -7.36
CA VAL A 408 -14.70 -7.78 -6.72
C VAL A 408 -14.17 -8.79 -7.72
N VAL A 409 -13.08 -9.49 -7.39
CA VAL A 409 -12.50 -10.53 -8.26
C VAL A 409 -13.20 -11.86 -8.01
N THR A 410 -13.81 -12.45 -9.06
CA THR A 410 -14.59 -13.69 -8.94
C THR A 410 -14.47 -14.57 -10.18
N PRO A 411 -14.36 -15.90 -10.05
CA PRO A 411 -14.48 -16.83 -11.18
C PRO A 411 -15.92 -16.89 -11.70
N LEU A 412 -16.12 -16.62 -13.00
CA LEU A 412 -17.43 -16.62 -13.65
C LEU A 412 -17.48 -17.65 -14.79
N HIS A 413 -18.65 -18.27 -15.00
CA HIS A 413 -18.86 -19.28 -16.03
C HIS A 413 -19.94 -18.87 -17.04
N ALA A 414 -19.67 -19.14 -18.33
CA ALA A 414 -20.52 -18.69 -19.44
C ALA A 414 -21.98 -19.14 -19.27
N GLY A 415 -22.91 -18.18 -19.17
CA GLY A 415 -24.34 -18.43 -19.04
C GLY A 415 -24.78 -19.04 -17.70
N LYS A 416 -23.90 -19.11 -16.70
CA LYS A 416 -24.24 -19.48 -15.31
C LYS A 416 -24.28 -18.20 -14.47
N ALA A 417 -25.33 -18.03 -13.66
CA ALA A 417 -25.32 -17.02 -12.60
C ALA A 417 -24.32 -17.41 -11.51
N THR A 418 -23.53 -16.44 -11.08
CA THR A 418 -22.70 -16.47 -9.88
C THR A 418 -23.08 -15.25 -9.05
N ASP A 419 -23.35 -15.46 -7.77
CA ASP A 419 -23.68 -14.39 -6.85
C ASP A 419 -22.38 -13.69 -6.42
N VAL A 420 -22.35 -12.37 -6.61
CA VAL A 420 -21.24 -11.50 -6.23
C VAL A 420 -21.78 -10.50 -5.25
N PHE A 421 -21.16 -10.43 -4.08
CA PHE A 421 -21.60 -9.57 -3.00
C PHE A 421 -20.76 -8.29 -2.94
N VAL A 422 -21.36 -7.23 -2.42
CA VAL A 422 -20.73 -5.92 -2.18
C VAL A 422 -21.04 -5.54 -0.74
N GLY A 423 -20.01 -5.41 0.09
CA GLY A 423 -20.13 -4.91 1.47
C GLY A 423 -20.29 -3.39 1.54
N GLY A 424 -20.43 -2.87 2.76
CA GLY A 424 -20.49 -1.44 3.04
C GLY A 424 -21.83 -0.76 2.77
N THR A 425 -22.93 -1.51 2.56
CA THR A 425 -24.28 -0.94 2.57
C THR A 425 -25.39 -2.00 2.69
N GLU A 426 -26.35 -1.79 3.60
CA GLU A 426 -27.60 -2.56 3.69
C GLU A 426 -28.63 -2.19 2.59
N HIS A 427 -28.29 -1.27 1.69
CA HIS A 427 -29.26 -0.69 0.75
C HIS A 427 -28.88 -0.98 -0.71
N ALA A 428 -29.55 -1.96 -1.32
CA ALA A 428 -29.42 -2.26 -2.75
C ALA A 428 -29.73 -1.07 -3.69
N SER A 429 -30.49 -0.07 -3.21
CA SER A 429 -30.70 1.19 -3.94
C SER A 429 -29.44 2.02 -4.14
N ASP A 430 -28.44 1.81 -3.29
CA ASP A 430 -27.22 2.60 -3.23
C ASP A 430 -26.07 1.90 -3.98
N VAL A 431 -26.29 0.67 -4.50
CA VAL A 431 -25.33 -0.08 -5.32
C VAL A 431 -25.76 -0.09 -6.77
N HIS A 432 -24.85 0.23 -7.68
CA HIS A 432 -25.10 0.37 -9.11
C HIS A 432 -24.13 -0.48 -9.92
N ALA A 433 -24.66 -1.42 -10.70
CA ALA A 433 -23.86 -2.34 -11.51
C ALA A 433 -22.99 -1.60 -12.55
N GLY A 434 -21.69 -1.87 -12.52
CA GLY A 434 -20.67 -1.30 -13.40
C GLY A 434 -20.27 -2.27 -14.52
N ALA A 435 -18.98 -2.27 -14.87
CA ALA A 435 -18.43 -3.15 -15.90
C ALA A 435 -18.03 -4.52 -15.33
N VAL A 436 -18.16 -5.57 -16.15
CA VAL A 436 -17.48 -6.85 -15.92
C VAL A 436 -16.33 -6.97 -16.90
N THR A 437 -15.14 -7.22 -16.38
CA THR A 437 -13.90 -7.33 -17.15
C THR A 437 -13.20 -8.65 -16.85
N CYS A 438 -12.55 -9.21 -17.86
CA CYS A 438 -11.80 -10.44 -17.77
C CYS A 438 -10.51 -10.28 -18.57
N ARG A 439 -9.37 -10.40 -17.87
CA ARG A 439 -8.06 -10.46 -18.51
C ARG A 439 -7.34 -11.72 -18.03
N THR A 440 -6.84 -12.51 -18.97
CA THR A 440 -6.02 -13.69 -18.68
C THR A 440 -4.54 -13.30 -18.61
N ALA A 441 -3.81 -13.82 -17.62
CA ALA A 441 -2.39 -13.53 -17.36
C ALA A 441 -1.39 -13.95 -18.47
N SER A 442 -1.88 -14.38 -19.64
CA SER A 442 -1.08 -14.91 -20.76
C SER A 442 -0.69 -13.90 -21.83
N ASP A 443 -1.23 -12.68 -21.83
CA ASP A 443 -0.93 -11.66 -22.85
C ASP A 443 0.30 -10.81 -22.53
N GLN A 444 1.35 -11.43 -21.97
CA GLN A 444 2.69 -10.82 -21.97
C GLN A 444 3.32 -10.86 -23.37
N PRO A 445 3.70 -9.71 -23.95
CA PRO A 445 4.51 -9.68 -25.16
C PRO A 445 5.96 -10.08 -24.86
N GLY A 446 6.22 -11.38 -24.78
CA GLY A 446 7.55 -11.95 -24.99
C GLY A 446 8.34 -12.32 -23.74
N TYR A 447 7.98 -13.44 -23.09
CA TYR A 447 8.95 -14.26 -22.37
C TYR A 447 9.07 -15.63 -23.03
N ALA A 448 10.17 -15.87 -23.75
CA ALA A 448 10.43 -17.16 -24.37
C ALA A 448 10.79 -18.19 -23.29
N ALA A 449 9.91 -19.17 -23.09
CA ALA A 449 10.20 -20.32 -22.24
C ALA A 449 11.36 -21.14 -22.84
N ASN A 450 12.55 -21.02 -22.25
CA ASN A 450 13.65 -21.92 -22.53
C ASN A 450 13.46 -23.22 -21.73
N SER A 451 13.27 -24.30 -22.47
CA SER A 451 13.20 -25.71 -22.05
C SER A 451 14.49 -26.25 -21.44
#